data_AF-A0A7W9L4H6-F1
#
_entry.id   AF-A0A7W9L4H6-F1
#
_cell.length_a   1.000
_cell.length_b   1.000
_cell.length_c   1.000
_cell.angle_alpha   90.00
_cell.angle_beta   90.00
_cell.angle_gamma   90.00
#
_symmetry.space_group_name_H-M   'P 1'
#
loop_
_entity.id
_entity.type
_entity.pdbx_description
1 polymer ?
#
loop_
_entity_poly.entity_id
_entity_poly.type
_entity_poly.pdbx_seq_one_letter_code
_entity_poly.pdbx_strand_id
1 'polypeptide(L)' 'MTDQRPDSKAVENENLRPDADGQPPRPATEPKGSKDSSNSGETETDPATGEPN' A
#
# COMPACT_ATOMS: atom_id res chain seq x y z
N MET A 1 6.08 -14.38 -20.16
CA MET A 1 5.72 -15.47 -19.23
C MET A 1 5.62 -14.85 -17.85
N THR A 2 4.42 -14.76 -17.28
CA THR A 2 4.27 -14.38 -15.86
C THR A 2 4.42 -15.66 -15.07
N ASP A 3 5.59 -15.88 -14.47
CA ASP A 3 5.76 -16.91 -13.45
C ASP A 3 4.76 -16.62 -12.32
N GLN A 4 3.69 -17.41 -12.25
CA GLN A 4 2.77 -17.33 -11.14
C GLN A 4 3.51 -17.87 -9.93
N ARG A 5 3.87 -16.97 -9.02
CA ARG A 5 4.46 -17.34 -7.74
C ARG A 5 3.52 -18.32 -7.03
N PRO A 6 4.05 -19.37 -6.38
CA PRO A 6 3.24 -20.37 -5.71
C PRO A 6 2.39 -19.72 -4.60
N ASP A 7 1.07 -19.87 -4.65
CA ASP A 7 0.15 -19.36 -3.62
C ASP A 7 0.22 -20.25 -2.37
N SER A 8 1.17 -19.93 -1.47
CA SER A 8 1.45 -20.71 -0.28
C SER A 8 1.79 -19.80 0.90
N LYS A 9 1.52 -20.28 2.12
CA LYS A 9 1.85 -19.55 3.36
C LYS A 9 3.33 -19.17 3.48
N ALA A 10 4.22 -19.90 2.79
CA ALA A 10 5.65 -19.62 2.77
C ALA A 10 6.02 -18.30 2.08
N VAL A 11 5.21 -17.82 1.12
CA VAL A 11 5.51 -16.61 0.34
C VAL A 11 4.56 -15.44 0.60
N GLU A 12 3.52 -15.64 1.41
CA GLU A 12 2.52 -14.62 1.76
C GLU A 12 3.18 -13.32 2.26
N ASN A 13 4.21 -13.47 3.11
CA ASN A 13 4.95 -12.36 3.71
C ASN A 13 6.36 -12.17 3.11
N GLU A 14 6.64 -12.76 1.94
CA GLU A 14 7.91 -12.55 1.25
C GLU A 14 8.21 -11.06 1.07
N ASN A 15 7.14 -10.31 0.80
CA ASN A 15 7.14 -8.88 0.63
C ASN A 15 7.22 -8.04 1.93
N LEU A 16 7.45 -8.64 3.08
CA LEU A 16 7.66 -7.91 4.34
C LEU A 16 9.04 -8.19 4.93
N ARG A 17 9.80 -9.11 4.34
CA ARG A 17 11.14 -9.46 4.79
C ARG A 17 12.14 -8.37 4.37
N PRO A 18 13.20 -8.13 5.16
CA PRO A 18 14.36 -7.37 4.73
C PRO A 18 14.98 -7.97 3.46
N ASP A 19 15.63 -7.15 2.65
CA ASP A 19 16.30 -7.61 1.42
C ASP A 19 17.55 -8.47 1.72
N ALA A 20 18.15 -8.31 2.91
CA ALA A 20 19.29 -9.08 3.38
C ALA A 20 19.26 -9.27 4.90
N ASP A 21 19.92 -10.34 5.37
CA ASP A 21 20.05 -10.61 6.80
C ASP A 21 20.76 -9.47 7.53
N GLY A 22 20.18 -9.04 8.66
CA GLY A 22 20.70 -7.93 9.46
C GLY A 22 20.36 -6.53 8.96
N GLN A 23 19.64 -6.39 7.84
CA GLN A 23 19.08 -5.10 7.40
C GLN A 23 17.75 -4.83 8.12
N PRO A 24 17.38 -3.55 8.34
CA PRO A 24 16.04 -3.21 8.79
C PRO A 24 14.99 -3.71 7.80
N PRO A 25 13.76 -3.97 8.26
CA PRO A 25 12.65 -4.25 7.36
C PRO A 25 12.53 -3.15 6.32
N ARG A 26 12.24 -3.56 5.08
CA ARG A 26 12.03 -2.60 4.00
C ARG A 26 10.91 -1.62 4.38
N PRO A 27 11.09 -0.32 4.12
CA PRO A 27 10.06 0.66 4.41
C PRO A 27 8.77 0.28 3.67
N ALA A 28 7.62 0.65 4.25
CA ALA A 28 6.34 0.42 3.62
C ALA A 28 6.34 1.07 2.23
N THR A 29 6.37 0.23 1.18
CA THR A 29 6.30 0.69 -0.20
C THR A 29 4.85 0.86 -0.56
N GLU A 30 4.50 1.98 -1.17
CA GLU A 30 3.12 2.22 -1.60
C GLU A 30 2.64 1.13 -2.58
N PRO A 31 1.36 0.74 -2.52
CA PRO A 31 0.82 -0.25 -3.45
C PRO A 31 0.91 0.24 -4.89
N LYS A 32 1.08 -0.70 -5.83
CA LYS A 32 1.13 -0.38 -7.26
C LYS A 32 -0.17 0.32 -7.69
N GLY A 33 -0.07 1.58 -8.14
CA GLY A 33 -1.23 2.42 -8.48
C GLY A 33 -1.53 3.53 -7.47
N SER A 34 -0.72 3.67 -6.41
CA SER A 34 -0.84 4.69 -5.36
C SER A 34 -0.53 6.14 -5.76
N LYS A 35 -0.06 6.38 -7.00
CA LYS A 35 0.50 7.68 -7.43
C LYS A 35 -0.44 8.87 -7.27
N ASP A 36 -1.72 8.61 -7.02
CA ASP A 36 -2.76 9.63 -6.91
C ASP A 36 -3.61 9.47 -5.63
N SER A 37 -3.09 8.84 -4.57
CA SER A 37 -3.72 8.86 -3.22
C SER A 37 -3.61 10.25 -2.56
N SER A 38 -3.66 11.31 -3.35
CA SER A 38 -4.03 12.62 -2.87
C SER A 38 -5.56 12.63 -2.87
N ASN A 39 -6.17 12.43 -1.70
CA ASN A 39 -7.55 12.87 -1.47
C ASN A 39 -7.60 14.41 -1.52
N SER A 40 -7.12 15.03 -2.61
CA SER A 40 -7.10 16.48 -2.83
C SER A 40 -8.38 16.98 -3.51
N GLY A 41 -9.41 16.14 -3.58
CA GLY A 41 -10.75 16.59 -3.92
C GLY A 41 -11.45 17.17 -2.70
N GLU A 42 -12.30 18.17 -2.91
CA GLU A 42 -13.30 18.59 -1.93
C GLU A 42 -14.03 17.34 -1.44
N THR A 43 -14.09 17.16 -0.12
CA THR A 43 -14.95 16.11 0.46
C THR A 43 -16.39 16.42 0.06
N GLU A 44 -17.24 15.40 -0.14
CA GLU A 44 -18.66 15.62 -0.47
C GLU A 44 -19.41 16.43 0.60
N THR A 45 -18.81 16.52 1.79
CA THR A 45 -19.29 17.27 2.95
C THR A 45 -18.21 18.20 3.48
N ASP A 46 -18.61 19.34 4.04
CA ASP A 46 -17.72 20.25 4.74
C ASP A 46 -17.11 19.54 5.97
N PRO A 47 -15.77 19.44 6.10
CA PRO A 47 -15.14 18.76 7.21
C PRO A 47 -15.38 19.44 8.57
N ALA A 48 -15.74 20.73 8.60
CA ALA A 48 -16.02 21.46 9.83
C ALA A 48 -17.45 21.22 10.35
N THR A 49 -18.42 20.97 9.46
CA THR A 49 -19.86 20.94 9.80
C THR A 49 -20.56 19.62 9.45
N GLY A 50 -20.03 18.87 8.48
CA GLY A 50 -20.64 17.65 7.93
C GLY A 50 -21.80 17.91 6.97
N GLU A 51 -22.04 19.18 6.60
CA GLU A 51 -23.09 19.54 5.64
C GLU A 51 -22.63 19.24 4.20
N PRO A 52 -23.54 18.88 3.27
CA PRO A 52 -23.20 18.74 1.86
C PRO A 52 -22.65 20.05 1.27
N ASN A 53 -21.61 19.96 0.45
CA ASN A 53 -21.08 21.09 -0.33
C ASN A 53 -21.99 21.50 -1.50
#